data_AF-A0AAD8AM20-F1
#
_entry.id   AF-A0AAD8AM20-F1
#
_cell.length_a   1.000
_cell.length_b   1.000
_cell.length_c   1.000
_cell.angle_alpha   90.00
_cell.angle_beta   90.00
_cell.angle_gamma   90.00
#
_symmetry.space_group_name_H-M   'P 1'
#
loop_
_entity.id
_entity.type
_entity.pdbx_description
1 polymer ?
#
loop_
_entity_poly.entity_id
_entity_poly.type
_entity_poly.pdbx_seq_one_letter_code
_entity_poly.pdbx_strand_id
1 'polypeptide(L)'
;MRLAAEKAEQERIEMERERQRLIQEEKERVERERMEAEEKAKRDIAEQNIRIKELKETRDLFNSFKQKMYGLKLEKRANEEWAQYMKCDGLPNPASLGEMNTYLYLWRSTEEQGVLTEVVKRTQEVLDLFKVLEELIDVPLNSSKQLLENWKQVRNDFRLELQKTLNRCTYLILRKMEDTMDSKDTIQLRYTKTFDHFILCLWTVTSLPQSEDPMPDVESKVPLEGDFPEVGITVKLPDSLFDVPLAIRALLVRYDHLSDLCPLYYPNELPEQETKDMYETCLVEWDVKYEFQKIVDAENERRAQIAARVAAMRPVSSQEDARRGKKDRDKLAAQAAAIEAEMLELQKLQDIPIKPASEMFAEKEDKIQSEVKAQLQVNLRPHELNLRKYMILGGIYYIDLVQQPPQPLILHDLIHMPTELQPIDFHEKYVPPPPPEPGQRRLPEEIEAELKKQEEELEKLALASI
;
A
#
# COMPACT_ATOMS: atom_id res chain seq x y z
N MET A 1 38.30 25.91 -78.59
CA MET A 1 37.13 25.12 -78.17
C MET A 1 37.42 23.64 -77.87
N ARG A 2 38.47 22.99 -78.41
CA ARG A 2 38.78 21.57 -78.06
C ARG A 2 39.38 21.38 -76.66
N LEU A 3 40.22 22.31 -76.18
CA LEU A 3 40.89 22.19 -74.88
C LEU A 3 39.94 22.30 -73.65
N ALA A 4 38.82 23.01 -73.80
CA ALA A 4 37.81 23.13 -72.74
C ALA A 4 36.91 21.89 -72.66
N ALA A 5 36.68 21.22 -73.79
CA ALA A 5 35.96 19.94 -73.82
C ALA A 5 36.79 18.82 -73.20
N GLU A 6 38.10 18.80 -73.45
CA GLU A 6 39.01 17.77 -72.93
C GLU A 6 39.27 17.89 -71.41
N LYS A 7 39.36 19.13 -70.89
CA LYS A 7 39.39 19.38 -69.42
C LYS A 7 38.08 19.02 -68.73
N ALA A 8 36.93 19.36 -69.31
CA ALA A 8 35.63 19.00 -68.76
C ALA A 8 35.38 17.47 -68.82
N GLU A 9 35.93 16.78 -69.82
CA GLU A 9 35.88 15.33 -69.94
C GLU A 9 36.80 14.64 -68.91
N GLN A 10 37.98 15.21 -68.65
CA GLN A 10 38.87 14.75 -67.57
C GLN A 10 38.27 14.98 -66.17
N GLU A 11 37.73 16.17 -65.89
CA GLU A 11 37.03 16.47 -64.62
C GLU A 11 35.80 15.57 -64.42
N ARG A 12 35.11 15.20 -65.50
CA ARG A 12 34.00 14.22 -65.43
C ARG A 12 34.47 12.81 -65.16
N ILE A 13 35.53 12.35 -65.82
CA ILE A 13 36.14 11.05 -65.56
C ILE A 13 36.64 10.99 -64.11
N GLU A 14 37.15 12.10 -63.58
CA GLU A 14 37.61 12.24 -62.21
C GLU A 14 36.45 12.25 -61.21
N MET A 15 35.38 13.01 -61.45
CA MET A 15 34.14 12.97 -60.64
C MET A 15 33.42 11.62 -60.70
N GLU A 16 33.44 10.94 -61.83
CA GLU A 16 32.83 9.61 -61.98
C GLU A 16 33.67 8.54 -61.27
N ARG A 17 35.01 8.69 -61.26
CA ARG A 17 35.92 7.86 -60.44
C ARG A 17 35.78 8.16 -58.94
N GLU A 18 35.67 9.42 -58.53
CA GLU A 18 35.41 9.79 -57.13
C GLU A 18 34.05 9.29 -56.66
N ARG A 19 33.00 9.40 -57.49
CA ARG A 19 31.68 8.82 -57.21
C ARG A 19 31.74 7.30 -57.12
N GLN A 20 32.48 6.62 -58.00
CA GLN A 20 32.70 5.17 -57.90
C GLN A 20 33.47 4.79 -56.63
N ARG A 21 34.45 5.60 -56.20
CA ARG A 21 35.16 5.41 -54.93
C ARG A 21 34.23 5.60 -53.74
N LEU A 22 33.41 6.66 -53.71
CA LEU A 22 32.43 6.91 -52.66
C LEU A 22 31.37 5.80 -52.58
N ILE A 23 30.88 5.32 -53.72
CA ILE A 23 29.96 4.17 -53.76
C ILE A 23 30.64 2.89 -53.26
N GLN A 24 31.92 2.69 -53.59
CA GLN A 24 32.69 1.54 -53.14
C GLN A 24 32.97 1.60 -51.63
N GLU A 25 33.36 2.77 -51.11
CA GLU A 25 33.60 3.01 -49.68
C GLU A 25 32.30 2.88 -48.86
N GLU A 26 31.18 3.37 -49.39
CA GLU A 26 29.84 3.20 -48.79
C GLU A 26 29.44 1.72 -48.74
N LYS A 27 29.66 0.97 -49.82
CA LYS A 27 29.42 -0.49 -49.86
C LYS A 27 30.29 -1.23 -48.87
N GLU A 28 31.56 -0.88 -48.77
CA GLU A 28 32.49 -1.46 -47.79
C GLU A 28 32.14 -1.07 -46.34
N ARG A 29 31.53 0.09 -46.12
CA ARG A 29 31.00 0.46 -44.80
C ARG A 29 29.77 -0.38 -44.44
N VAL A 30 28.82 -0.50 -45.35
CA VAL A 30 27.59 -1.29 -45.15
C VAL A 30 27.92 -2.78 -44.95
N GLU A 31 28.88 -3.33 -45.70
CA GLU A 31 29.33 -4.71 -45.51
C GLU A 31 30.02 -4.91 -44.15
N ARG A 32 30.83 -3.95 -43.69
CA ARG A 32 31.44 -4.00 -42.35
C ARG A 32 30.38 -3.94 -41.25
N GLU A 33 29.45 -3.01 -41.32
CA GLU A 33 28.35 -2.87 -40.36
C GLU A 33 27.50 -4.16 -40.30
N ARG A 34 27.23 -4.78 -41.45
CA ARG A 34 26.52 -6.06 -41.52
C ARG A 34 27.30 -7.19 -40.87
N MET A 35 28.60 -7.31 -41.17
CA MET A 35 29.45 -8.34 -40.57
C MET A 35 29.58 -8.17 -39.05
N GLU A 36 29.69 -6.93 -38.56
CA GLU A 36 29.71 -6.62 -37.13
C GLU A 36 28.38 -6.95 -36.45
N ALA A 37 27.25 -6.66 -37.09
CA ALA A 37 25.91 -7.01 -36.59
C ALA A 37 25.70 -8.54 -36.53
N GLU A 38 26.13 -9.28 -37.56
CA GLU A 38 26.05 -10.75 -37.59
C GLU A 38 26.93 -11.38 -36.50
N GLU A 39 28.16 -10.88 -36.29
CA GLU A 39 29.04 -11.36 -35.22
C GLU A 39 28.50 -11.03 -33.82
N LYS A 40 27.91 -9.84 -33.64
CA LYS A 40 27.24 -9.47 -32.39
C LYS A 40 26.05 -10.40 -32.12
N ALA A 41 25.19 -10.65 -33.10
CA ALA A 41 24.05 -11.54 -32.95
C ALA A 41 24.47 -12.97 -32.54
N LYS A 42 25.56 -13.49 -33.10
CA LYS A 42 26.11 -14.80 -32.70
C LYS A 42 26.57 -14.80 -31.24
N ARG A 43 27.24 -13.73 -30.79
CA ARG A 43 27.66 -13.60 -29.38
C ARG A 43 26.47 -13.52 -28.45
N ASP A 44 25.48 -12.70 -28.78
CA ASP A 44 24.27 -12.52 -27.97
C ASP A 44 23.50 -13.85 -27.83
N ILE A 45 23.36 -14.63 -28.91
CA ILE A 45 22.75 -15.97 -28.87
C ILE A 45 23.55 -16.92 -27.99
N ALA A 46 24.89 -16.92 -28.10
CA ALA A 46 25.74 -17.78 -27.29
C ALA A 46 25.65 -17.44 -25.80
N GLU A 47 25.69 -16.16 -25.45
CA GLU A 47 25.54 -15.66 -24.09
C GLU A 47 24.16 -16.01 -23.53
N GLN A 48 23.10 -15.80 -24.31
CA GLN A 48 21.74 -16.16 -23.89
C GLN A 48 21.59 -17.66 -23.62
N ASN A 49 22.18 -18.52 -24.45
CA ASN A 49 22.13 -19.97 -24.22
C ASN A 49 22.81 -20.38 -22.91
N ILE A 50 23.93 -19.73 -22.57
CA ILE A 50 24.60 -19.93 -21.28
C ILE A 50 23.69 -19.46 -20.14
N ARG A 51 23.15 -18.24 -20.24
CA ARG A 51 22.26 -17.64 -19.23
C ARG A 51 21.02 -18.50 -18.98
N ILE A 52 20.37 -19.00 -20.02
CA ILE A 52 19.20 -19.90 -19.91
C ILE A 52 19.58 -21.17 -19.13
N LYS A 53 20.73 -21.76 -19.45
CA LYS A 53 21.19 -22.98 -18.78
C LYS A 53 21.45 -22.74 -17.28
N GLU A 54 22.20 -21.70 -16.95
CA GLU A 54 22.55 -21.34 -15.56
C GLU A 54 21.31 -20.98 -14.74
N LEU A 55 20.39 -20.18 -15.29
CA LEU A 55 19.15 -19.79 -14.62
C LEU A 55 18.22 -20.99 -14.42
N LYS A 56 18.18 -21.92 -15.37
CA LYS A 56 17.39 -23.15 -15.24
C LYS A 56 17.90 -24.01 -14.10
N GLU A 57 19.21 -24.27 -14.06
CA GLU A 57 19.85 -25.04 -12.99
C GLU A 57 19.62 -24.39 -11.62
N THR A 58 19.74 -23.06 -11.56
CA THR A 58 19.50 -22.27 -10.34
C THR A 58 18.05 -22.34 -9.89
N ARG A 59 17.09 -22.17 -10.81
CA ARG A 59 15.65 -22.32 -10.54
C ARG A 59 15.33 -23.71 -10.00
N ASP A 60 15.85 -24.75 -10.63
CA ASP A 60 15.60 -26.14 -10.22
C ASP A 60 16.20 -26.41 -8.82
N LEU A 61 17.37 -25.83 -8.52
CA LEU A 61 17.96 -25.86 -7.17
C LEU A 61 17.07 -25.15 -6.14
N PHE A 62 16.62 -23.93 -6.41
CA PHE A 62 15.72 -23.19 -5.50
C PHE A 62 14.40 -23.93 -5.29
N ASN A 63 13.84 -24.54 -6.33
CA ASN A 63 12.65 -25.37 -6.22
C ASN A 63 12.90 -26.59 -5.32
N SER A 64 14.07 -27.23 -5.43
CA SER A 64 14.45 -28.34 -4.54
C SER A 64 14.56 -27.90 -3.08
N PHE A 65 15.11 -26.70 -2.82
CA PHE A 65 15.18 -26.14 -1.47
C PHE A 65 13.80 -25.75 -0.94
N LYS A 66 12.95 -25.16 -1.78
CA LYS A 66 11.56 -24.83 -1.43
C LYS A 66 10.79 -26.08 -1.01
N GLN A 67 10.93 -27.19 -1.75
CA GLN A 67 10.32 -28.48 -1.40
C GLN A 67 10.87 -29.05 -0.08
N LYS A 68 12.19 -29.03 0.12
CA LYS A 68 12.81 -29.48 1.38
C LYS A 68 12.36 -28.63 2.56
N MET A 69 12.36 -27.30 2.42
CA MET A 69 11.85 -26.39 3.44
C MET A 69 10.38 -26.63 3.74
N TYR A 70 9.56 -26.92 2.73
CA TYR A 70 8.16 -27.27 2.92
C TYR A 70 8.01 -28.54 3.77
N GLY A 71 8.80 -29.58 3.47
CA GLY A 71 8.84 -30.81 4.28
C GLY A 71 9.27 -30.55 5.73
N LEU A 72 10.32 -29.76 5.95
CA LEU A 72 10.78 -29.39 7.29
C LEU A 72 9.73 -28.59 8.08
N LYS A 73 9.00 -27.69 7.41
CA LYS A 73 7.91 -26.94 8.05
C LYS A 73 6.76 -27.86 8.46
N LEU A 74 6.44 -28.87 7.65
CA LEU A 74 5.43 -29.88 8.00
C LEU A 74 5.86 -30.73 9.19
N GLU A 75 7.12 -31.17 9.22
CA GLU A 75 7.67 -31.92 10.35
C GLU A 75 7.68 -31.07 11.64
N LYS A 76 8.09 -29.80 11.55
CA LYS A 76 8.02 -28.85 12.67
C LYS A 76 6.59 -28.72 13.19
N ARG A 77 5.61 -28.58 12.29
CA ARG A 77 4.19 -28.49 12.66
C ARG A 77 3.69 -29.75 13.34
N ALA A 78 4.03 -30.93 12.84
CA ALA A 78 3.65 -32.19 13.49
C ALA A 78 4.25 -32.32 14.90
N ASN A 79 5.50 -31.85 15.09
CA ASN A 79 6.13 -31.83 16.41
C ASN A 79 5.46 -30.82 17.36
N GLU A 80 5.04 -29.66 16.86
CA GLU A 80 4.28 -28.65 17.62
C GLU A 80 2.89 -29.16 18.01
N GLU A 81 2.18 -29.81 17.08
CA GLU A 81 0.89 -30.46 17.34
C GLU A 81 1.04 -31.55 18.42
N TRP A 82 2.11 -32.35 18.36
CA TRP A 82 2.42 -33.33 19.39
C TRP A 82 2.74 -32.69 20.74
N ALA A 83 3.54 -31.63 20.76
CA ALA A 83 3.86 -30.89 21.98
C ALA A 83 2.60 -30.28 22.61
N GLN A 84 1.69 -29.73 21.79
CA GLN A 84 0.41 -29.19 22.24
C GLN A 84 -0.48 -30.29 22.82
N TYR A 85 -0.54 -31.46 22.18
CA TYR A 85 -1.26 -32.62 22.71
C TYR A 85 -0.76 -33.04 24.10
N MET A 86 0.55 -32.96 24.33
CA MET A 86 1.18 -33.34 25.61
C MET A 86 1.10 -32.25 26.69
N LYS A 87 0.75 -31.01 26.35
CA LYS A 87 0.76 -29.85 27.26
C LYS A 87 -0.32 -29.94 28.35
N CYS A 88 -1.47 -30.57 28.04
CA CYS A 88 -2.59 -30.81 28.96
C CYS A 88 -2.96 -29.59 29.85
N ASP A 89 -2.94 -28.37 29.28
CA ASP A 89 -3.21 -27.12 30.00
C ASP A 89 -4.71 -26.79 30.08
N GLY A 90 -5.57 -27.57 29.42
CA GLY A 90 -7.01 -27.36 29.37
C GLY A 90 -7.44 -26.26 28.38
N LEU A 91 -6.50 -25.70 27.61
CA LEU A 91 -6.80 -24.75 26.54
C LEU A 91 -7.12 -25.51 25.23
N PRO A 92 -7.98 -24.94 24.37
CA PRO A 92 -8.32 -25.56 23.09
C PRO A 92 -7.10 -25.58 22.16
N ASN A 93 -6.99 -26.59 21.31
CA ASN A 93 -6.00 -26.57 20.24
C ASN A 93 -6.41 -25.55 19.14
N PRO A 94 -5.62 -24.51 18.85
CA PRO A 94 -5.93 -23.52 17.81
C PRO A 94 -6.07 -24.10 16.40
N ALA A 95 -5.43 -25.24 16.11
CA ALA A 95 -5.61 -25.95 14.85
C ALA A 95 -7.00 -26.61 14.73
N SER A 96 -7.65 -26.92 15.87
CA SER A 96 -8.95 -27.58 15.95
C SER A 96 -10.08 -26.54 16.10
N LEU A 97 -10.75 -26.23 14.99
CA LEU A 97 -11.91 -25.32 15.00
C LEU A 97 -13.01 -25.75 15.97
N GLY A 98 -13.24 -27.05 16.12
CA GLY A 98 -14.24 -27.60 17.03
C GLY A 98 -13.96 -27.24 18.48
N GLU A 99 -12.72 -27.47 18.93
CA GLU A 99 -12.30 -27.14 20.30
C GLU A 99 -12.35 -25.65 20.57
N MET A 100 -11.88 -24.83 19.61
CA MET A 100 -11.95 -23.36 19.73
C MET A 100 -13.40 -22.88 19.87
N ASN A 101 -14.33 -23.40 19.08
CA ASN A 101 -15.74 -23.04 19.16
C ASN A 101 -16.39 -23.51 20.47
N THR A 102 -16.07 -24.73 20.92
CA THR A 102 -16.55 -25.24 22.21
C THR A 102 -16.04 -24.38 23.37
N TYR A 103 -14.75 -24.02 23.36
CA TYR A 103 -14.18 -23.15 24.36
C TYR A 103 -14.86 -21.78 24.39
N LEU A 104 -15.09 -21.17 23.22
CA LEU A 104 -15.80 -19.90 23.11
C LEU A 104 -17.24 -20.00 23.63
N TYR A 105 -17.94 -21.09 23.35
CA TYR A 105 -19.29 -21.34 23.87
C TYR A 105 -19.33 -21.47 25.39
N LEU A 106 -18.37 -22.20 25.98
CA LEU A 106 -18.24 -22.36 27.43
C LEU A 106 -17.91 -21.01 28.09
N TRP A 107 -17.02 -20.23 27.49
CA TRP A 107 -16.72 -18.88 27.94
C TRP A 107 -18.01 -18.02 27.94
N ARG A 108 -18.79 -18.04 26.85
CA ARG A 108 -20.08 -17.32 26.74
C ARG A 108 -21.14 -17.75 27.77
N SER A 109 -21.03 -18.94 28.34
CA SER A 109 -21.98 -19.49 29.29
C SER A 109 -21.53 -19.37 30.75
N THR A 110 -20.37 -18.77 31.01
CA THR A 110 -19.81 -18.64 32.36
C THR A 110 -20.53 -17.53 33.15
N GLU A 111 -20.93 -17.82 34.39
CA GLU A 111 -21.63 -16.85 35.27
C GLU A 111 -20.72 -15.71 35.75
N GLU A 112 -19.42 -15.98 35.94
CA GLU A 112 -18.39 -15.02 36.41
C GLU A 112 -17.88 -14.08 35.31
N GLN A 113 -18.64 -13.90 34.22
CA GLN A 113 -18.24 -13.03 33.12
C GLN A 113 -18.02 -11.58 33.57
N GLY A 114 -16.83 -11.08 33.24
CA GLY A 114 -16.40 -9.71 33.53
C GLY A 114 -15.79 -9.52 34.91
N VAL A 115 -15.67 -10.56 35.74
CA VAL A 115 -14.88 -10.46 36.98
C VAL A 115 -13.42 -10.20 36.60
N LEU A 116 -12.83 -9.15 37.15
CA LEU A 116 -11.53 -8.62 36.72
C LEU A 116 -10.41 -9.67 36.71
N THR A 117 -10.31 -10.51 37.73
CA THR A 117 -9.29 -11.57 37.82
C THR A 117 -9.44 -12.59 36.69
N GLU A 118 -10.67 -12.95 36.35
CA GLU A 118 -10.95 -13.86 35.23
C GLU A 118 -10.70 -13.18 33.90
N VAL A 119 -11.04 -11.88 33.75
CA VAL A 119 -10.74 -11.13 32.52
C VAL A 119 -9.25 -11.12 32.23
N VAL A 120 -8.41 -10.78 33.21
CA VAL A 120 -6.95 -10.74 33.05
C VAL A 120 -6.39 -12.11 32.65
N LYS A 121 -6.85 -13.17 33.32
CA LYS A 121 -6.46 -14.55 33.00
C LYS A 121 -6.88 -14.93 31.58
N ARG A 122 -8.13 -14.67 31.19
CA ARG A 122 -8.66 -14.97 29.85
C ARG A 122 -7.94 -14.17 28.77
N THR A 123 -7.60 -12.91 29.02
CA THR A 123 -6.80 -12.11 28.09
C THR A 123 -5.47 -12.81 27.79
N GLN A 124 -4.75 -13.27 28.82
CA GLN A 124 -3.50 -14.02 28.63
C GLN A 124 -3.72 -15.30 27.82
N GLU A 125 -4.71 -16.13 28.20
CA GLU A 125 -5.01 -17.39 27.50
C GLU A 125 -5.34 -17.17 26.02
N VAL A 126 -6.19 -16.19 25.72
CA VAL A 126 -6.60 -15.87 24.34
C VAL A 126 -5.42 -15.35 23.52
N LEU A 127 -4.56 -14.50 24.08
CA LEU A 127 -3.38 -14.02 23.38
C LEU A 127 -2.37 -15.13 23.10
N ASP A 128 -2.23 -16.12 24.00
CA ASP A 128 -1.39 -17.29 23.75
C ASP A 128 -1.97 -18.18 22.65
N LEU A 129 -3.30 -18.36 22.60
CA LEU A 129 -3.97 -19.06 21.51
C LEU A 129 -3.77 -18.34 20.17
N PHE A 130 -3.80 -17.00 20.16
CA PHE A 130 -3.60 -16.20 18.96
C PHE A 130 -2.20 -16.34 18.38
N LYS A 131 -1.15 -16.49 19.18
CA LYS A 131 0.22 -16.73 18.66
C LYS A 131 0.25 -17.94 17.72
N VAL A 132 -0.35 -19.05 18.14
CA VAL A 132 -0.41 -20.28 17.33
C VAL A 132 -1.38 -20.11 16.15
N LEU A 133 -2.54 -19.48 16.37
CA LEU A 133 -3.53 -19.27 15.31
C LEU A 133 -2.99 -18.37 14.19
N GLU A 134 -2.22 -17.34 14.52
CA GLU A 134 -1.58 -16.45 13.56
C GLU A 134 -0.50 -17.18 12.75
N GLU A 135 0.30 -18.05 13.38
CA GLU A 135 1.25 -18.91 12.65
C GLU A 135 0.55 -19.85 11.65
N LEU A 136 -0.65 -20.35 11.98
CA LEU A 136 -1.47 -21.16 11.07
C LEU A 136 -2.02 -20.33 9.90
N ILE A 137 -2.44 -19.09 10.16
CA ILE A 137 -2.99 -18.16 9.16
C ILE A 137 -1.90 -17.67 8.21
N ASP A 138 -0.74 -17.28 8.73
CA ASP A 138 0.38 -16.72 7.96
C ASP A 138 1.07 -17.78 7.10
N VAL A 139 1.14 -19.02 7.61
CA VAL A 139 1.76 -20.14 6.89
C VAL A 139 0.77 -21.32 6.80
N PRO A 140 -0.23 -21.24 5.90
CA PRO A 140 -1.26 -22.28 5.77
C PRO A 140 -0.73 -23.50 4.99
N LEU A 141 0.19 -24.27 5.59
CA LEU A 141 0.68 -25.53 5.00
C LEU A 141 -0.48 -26.52 4.83
N ASN A 142 -0.64 -27.09 3.64
CA ASN A 142 -1.66 -28.09 3.30
C ASN A 142 -3.11 -27.72 3.68
N SER A 143 -3.41 -26.43 3.88
CA SER A 143 -4.71 -25.97 4.37
C SER A 143 -5.56 -25.46 3.20
N SER A 144 -6.86 -25.77 3.22
CA SER A 144 -7.79 -25.27 2.20
C SER A 144 -8.09 -23.78 2.43
N LYS A 145 -8.47 -23.06 1.37
CA LYS A 145 -8.91 -21.65 1.49
C LYS A 145 -10.07 -21.48 2.47
N GLN A 146 -10.98 -22.45 2.52
CA GLN A 146 -12.11 -22.44 3.45
C GLN A 146 -11.66 -22.58 4.91
N LEU A 147 -10.69 -23.47 5.18
CA LEU A 147 -10.14 -23.63 6.53
C LEU A 147 -9.45 -22.34 7.00
N LEU A 148 -8.73 -21.66 6.11
CA LEU A 148 -8.08 -20.38 6.40
C LEU A 148 -9.11 -19.30 6.76
N GLU A 149 -10.20 -19.18 6.01
CA GLU A 149 -11.28 -18.23 6.33
C GLU A 149 -11.97 -18.58 7.65
N ASN A 150 -12.18 -19.88 7.94
CA ASN A 150 -12.74 -20.30 9.22
C ASN A 150 -11.82 -19.95 10.40
N TRP A 151 -10.49 -20.10 10.27
CA TRP A 151 -9.54 -19.66 11.31
C TRP A 151 -9.60 -18.16 11.54
N LYS A 152 -9.66 -17.35 10.46
CA LYS A 152 -9.84 -15.89 10.57
C LYS A 152 -11.15 -15.53 11.26
N GLN A 153 -12.24 -16.24 10.97
CA GLN A 153 -13.53 -16.03 11.59
C GLN A 153 -13.49 -16.34 13.09
N VAL A 154 -12.98 -17.51 13.49
CA VAL A 154 -12.85 -17.88 14.91
C VAL A 154 -11.97 -16.88 15.65
N ARG A 155 -10.87 -16.42 15.05
CA ARG A 155 -10.02 -15.36 15.62
C ARG A 155 -10.83 -14.09 15.89
N ASN A 156 -11.64 -13.65 14.95
CA ASN A 156 -12.48 -12.47 15.10
C ASN A 156 -13.56 -12.66 16.17
N ASP A 157 -14.15 -13.85 16.28
CA ASP A 157 -15.13 -14.16 17.32
C ASP A 157 -14.52 -14.09 18.73
N PHE A 158 -13.30 -14.59 18.91
CA PHE A 158 -12.54 -14.45 20.16
C PHE A 158 -12.18 -13.00 20.46
N ARG A 159 -11.75 -12.21 19.46
CA ARG A 159 -11.47 -10.77 19.62
C ARG A 159 -12.71 -10.02 20.10
N LEU A 160 -13.87 -10.31 19.49
CA LEU A 160 -15.15 -9.72 19.89
C LEU A 160 -15.52 -10.10 21.33
N GLU A 161 -15.35 -11.38 21.70
CA GLU A 161 -15.67 -11.86 23.03
C GLU A 161 -14.76 -11.25 24.11
N LEU A 162 -13.47 -11.10 23.80
CA LEU A 162 -12.51 -10.42 24.68
C LEU A 162 -12.93 -8.97 24.93
N GLN A 163 -13.31 -8.24 23.87
CA GLN A 163 -13.79 -6.87 24.00
C GLN A 163 -15.09 -6.78 24.82
N LYS A 164 -16.04 -7.70 24.58
CA LYS A 164 -17.29 -7.77 25.37
C LYS A 164 -16.99 -8.02 26.85
N THR A 165 -16.05 -8.91 27.15
CA THR A 165 -15.65 -9.23 28.52
C THR A 165 -15.00 -8.02 29.22
N LEU A 166 -14.15 -7.26 28.52
CA LEU A 166 -13.58 -6.00 29.02
C LEU A 166 -14.66 -4.93 29.26
N ASN A 167 -15.63 -4.80 28.35
CA ASN A 167 -16.77 -3.90 28.50
C ASN A 167 -17.64 -4.31 29.71
N ARG A 168 -17.90 -5.60 29.88
CA ARG A 168 -18.64 -6.15 31.03
C ARG A 168 -17.90 -5.89 32.34
N CYS A 169 -16.57 -6.06 32.34
CA CYS A 169 -15.73 -5.74 33.50
C CYS A 169 -15.84 -4.27 33.91
N THR A 170 -15.73 -3.37 32.92
CA THR A 170 -15.94 -1.93 33.13
C THR A 170 -17.32 -1.66 33.74
N TYR A 171 -18.38 -2.26 33.18
CA TYR A 171 -19.74 -2.10 33.69
C TYR A 171 -19.87 -2.57 35.15
N LEU A 172 -19.28 -3.72 35.51
CA LEU A 172 -19.36 -4.26 36.87
C LEU A 172 -18.65 -3.38 37.89
N ILE A 173 -17.53 -2.77 37.52
CA ILE A 173 -16.81 -1.78 38.35
C ILE A 173 -17.72 -0.55 38.54
N LEU A 174 -18.20 0.06 37.46
CA LEU A 174 -19.04 1.26 37.53
C LEU A 174 -20.36 1.02 38.26
N ARG A 175 -20.91 -0.19 38.24
CA ARG A 175 -22.14 -0.56 38.97
C ARG A 175 -21.96 -0.57 40.49
N LYS A 176 -20.73 -0.70 40.98
CA LYS A 176 -20.41 -0.66 42.42
C LYS A 176 -19.33 0.38 42.66
N MET A 177 -19.53 1.59 42.15
CA MET A 177 -18.48 2.60 42.12
C MET A 177 -18.04 3.03 43.53
N GLU A 178 -18.95 3.02 44.52
CA GLU A 178 -18.63 3.33 45.92
C GLU A 178 -17.66 2.32 46.56
N ASP A 179 -17.77 1.04 46.19
CA ASP A 179 -16.92 -0.04 46.74
C ASP A 179 -15.63 -0.23 45.94
N THR A 180 -15.64 0.10 44.65
CA THR A 180 -14.60 -0.31 43.70
C THR A 180 -13.68 0.82 43.26
N MET A 181 -14.13 2.07 43.31
CA MET A 181 -13.37 3.23 42.86
C MET A 181 -12.84 4.04 44.05
N ASP A 182 -11.68 4.65 43.86
CA ASP A 182 -11.06 5.54 44.85
C ASP A 182 -11.63 6.95 44.72
N SER A 183 -12.04 7.55 45.84
CA SER A 183 -12.50 8.95 45.88
C SER A 183 -11.29 9.88 45.90
N LYS A 184 -11.17 10.74 44.88
CA LYS A 184 -10.12 11.78 44.85
C LYS A 184 -10.55 13.01 45.68
N ASP A 185 -11.82 13.37 45.56
CA ASP A 185 -12.51 14.45 46.27
C ASP A 185 -13.90 13.97 46.72
N THR A 186 -14.78 14.86 47.20
CA THR A 186 -16.16 14.52 47.61
C THR A 186 -17.06 14.09 46.43
N ILE A 187 -16.67 14.42 45.20
CA ILE A 187 -17.51 14.33 44.00
C ILE A 187 -16.86 13.47 42.89
N GLN A 188 -15.54 13.44 42.80
CA GLN A 188 -14.83 12.73 41.73
C GLN A 188 -14.33 11.36 42.20
N LEU A 189 -14.66 10.32 41.42
CA LEU A 189 -14.18 8.97 41.61
C LEU A 189 -13.24 8.55 40.48
N ARG A 190 -12.19 7.81 40.83
CA ARG A 190 -11.22 7.26 39.88
C ARG A 190 -10.94 5.79 40.15
N TYR A 191 -10.75 5.05 39.08
CA TYR A 191 -10.26 3.68 39.13
C TYR A 191 -9.05 3.57 38.22
N THR A 192 -7.97 2.97 38.71
CA THR A 192 -6.78 2.71 37.90
C THR A 192 -6.20 1.35 38.27
N LYS A 193 -6.07 0.47 37.29
CA LYS A 193 -5.29 -0.78 37.40
C LYS A 193 -4.46 -1.03 36.16
N THR A 194 -3.24 -1.49 36.39
CA THR A 194 -2.27 -1.87 35.36
C THR A 194 -2.09 -3.38 35.37
N PHE A 195 -2.15 -3.99 34.18
CA PHE A 195 -1.91 -5.41 33.95
C PHE A 195 -0.87 -5.59 32.85
N ASP A 196 -0.47 -6.84 32.62
CA ASP A 196 0.55 -7.17 31.63
C ASP A 196 0.14 -6.78 30.20
N HIS A 197 -1.15 -6.98 29.86
CA HIS A 197 -1.69 -6.79 28.51
C HIS A 197 -2.51 -5.52 28.33
N PHE A 198 -2.96 -4.89 29.41
CA PHE A 198 -3.76 -3.67 29.32
C PHE A 198 -3.70 -2.83 30.60
N ILE A 199 -4.06 -1.55 30.48
CA ILE A 199 -4.24 -0.62 31.60
C ILE A 199 -5.68 -0.12 31.52
N LEU A 200 -6.44 -0.28 32.60
CA LEU A 200 -7.83 0.19 32.69
C LEU A 200 -7.90 1.36 33.66
N CYS A 201 -8.27 2.52 33.14
CA CYS A 201 -8.56 3.70 33.92
C CYS A 201 -10.00 4.16 33.70
N LEU A 202 -10.69 4.49 34.79
CA LEU A 202 -12.05 5.04 34.76
C LEU A 202 -12.09 6.31 35.60
N TRP A 203 -12.85 7.29 35.13
CA TRP A 203 -13.14 8.52 35.85
C TRP A 203 -14.64 8.81 35.77
N THR A 204 -15.24 9.21 36.87
CA THR A 204 -16.68 9.54 36.92
C THR A 204 -16.95 10.52 38.05
N VAL A 205 -18.14 11.12 38.03
CA VAL A 205 -18.62 12.08 39.00
C VAL A 205 -19.84 11.49 39.70
N THR A 206 -19.87 11.55 41.03
CA THR A 206 -21.05 11.23 41.83
C THR A 206 -21.99 12.42 41.91
N SER A 207 -23.28 12.15 41.74
CA SER A 207 -24.33 13.12 42.06
C SER A 207 -24.54 13.18 43.57
N LEU A 208 -23.97 14.19 44.22
CA LEU A 208 -24.35 14.54 45.59
C LEU A 208 -25.76 15.18 45.58
N PRO A 209 -26.60 14.94 46.60
CA PRO A 209 -27.82 15.71 46.78
C PRO A 209 -27.45 17.20 46.94
N GLN A 210 -27.86 18.02 45.99
CA GLN A 210 -27.68 19.47 46.09
C GLN A 210 -28.58 20.02 47.21
N SER A 211 -28.08 21.00 47.97
CA SER A 211 -28.92 21.75 48.91
C SER A 211 -30.08 22.39 48.14
N GLU A 212 -31.29 22.41 48.71
CA GLU A 212 -32.45 23.12 48.13
C GLU A 212 -32.25 24.65 48.09
N ASP A 213 -31.17 25.15 48.70
CA ASP A 213 -30.79 26.56 48.63
C ASP A 213 -30.27 26.93 47.24
N PRO A 214 -30.78 28.01 46.60
CA PRO A 214 -30.24 28.49 45.34
C PRO A 214 -28.78 28.91 45.51
N MET A 215 -27.86 28.12 44.96
CA MET A 215 -26.43 28.44 44.92
C MET A 215 -26.20 29.73 44.14
N PRO A 216 -25.32 30.63 44.64
CA PRO A 216 -24.90 31.81 43.90
C PRO A 216 -23.97 31.40 42.75
N ASP A 217 -24.36 31.82 41.54
CA ASP A 217 -23.59 31.87 40.29
C ASP A 217 -22.89 30.60 39.75
N VAL A 218 -22.91 30.54 38.42
CA VAL A 218 -22.42 29.48 37.52
C VAL A 218 -20.92 29.17 37.66
N GLU A 219 -20.17 29.94 38.47
CA GLU A 219 -18.71 29.90 38.61
C GLU A 219 -18.17 28.76 39.51
N SER A 220 -19.03 27.99 40.19
CA SER A 220 -18.60 26.90 41.08
C SER A 220 -18.77 25.49 40.49
N LYS A 221 -18.94 25.35 39.16
CA LYS A 221 -19.06 24.02 38.53
C LYS A 221 -17.70 23.33 38.53
N VAL A 222 -17.67 22.10 39.03
CA VAL A 222 -16.46 21.26 39.00
C VAL A 222 -16.10 20.97 37.53
N PRO A 223 -14.89 21.27 37.06
CA PRO A 223 -14.48 20.95 35.70
C PRO A 223 -14.62 19.45 35.43
N LEU A 224 -15.24 19.09 34.30
CA LEU A 224 -15.34 17.71 33.83
C LEU A 224 -14.03 17.27 33.18
N GLU A 225 -12.98 17.17 34.00
CA GLU A 225 -11.63 16.83 33.58
C GLU A 225 -11.18 15.50 34.20
N GLY A 226 -11.08 14.48 33.36
CA GLY A 226 -10.54 13.17 33.70
C GLY A 226 -9.04 13.09 33.39
N ASP A 227 -8.22 13.00 34.43
CA ASP A 227 -6.77 12.84 34.32
C ASP A 227 -6.34 11.37 34.51
N PHE A 228 -5.59 10.84 33.54
CA PHE A 228 -5.11 9.45 33.48
C PHE A 228 -3.59 9.37 33.27
N PRO A 229 -2.77 9.71 34.28
CA PRO A 229 -1.31 9.69 34.22
C PRO A 229 -0.69 8.35 33.79
N GLU A 230 -1.30 7.21 34.13
CA GLU A 230 -0.77 5.87 33.82
C GLU A 230 -0.80 5.53 32.34
N VAL A 231 -1.68 6.21 31.59
CA VAL A 231 -1.79 6.10 30.14
C VAL A 231 -1.37 7.39 29.44
N GLY A 232 -0.96 8.42 30.19
CA GLY A 232 -0.51 9.71 29.67
C GLY A 232 -1.61 10.48 28.95
N ILE A 233 -2.86 10.39 29.39
CA ILE A 233 -3.99 11.07 28.74
C ILE A 233 -4.75 11.92 29.74
N THR A 234 -5.12 13.13 29.32
CA THR A 234 -6.09 13.98 30.04
C THR A 234 -7.25 14.31 29.11
N VAL A 235 -8.48 14.12 29.58
CA VAL A 235 -9.71 14.37 28.82
C VAL A 235 -10.52 15.46 29.50
N LYS A 236 -10.79 16.54 28.77
CA LYS A 236 -11.70 17.62 29.19
C LYS A 236 -13.01 17.51 28.42
N LEU A 237 -14.13 17.46 29.14
CA LEU A 237 -15.47 17.41 28.55
C LEU A 237 -16.15 18.78 28.61
N PRO A 238 -17.07 19.08 27.66
CA PRO A 238 -17.85 20.31 27.67
C PRO A 238 -18.87 20.36 28.82
N ASP A 239 -19.19 21.58 29.28
CA ASP A 239 -20.17 21.84 30.34
C ASP A 239 -21.59 21.33 30.02
N SER A 240 -21.92 21.11 28.74
CA SER A 240 -23.19 20.54 28.31
C SER A 240 -23.42 19.12 28.83
N LEU A 241 -22.37 18.43 29.27
CA LEU A 241 -22.43 17.07 29.81
C LEU A 241 -22.47 17.02 31.35
N PHE A 242 -22.53 18.16 32.03
CA PHE A 242 -22.44 18.23 33.50
C PHE A 242 -23.55 17.46 34.23
N ASP A 243 -24.79 17.54 33.74
CA ASP A 243 -25.94 16.87 34.36
C ASP A 243 -26.17 15.44 33.81
N VAL A 244 -25.24 14.93 33.00
CA VAL A 244 -25.34 13.60 32.39
C VAL A 244 -24.59 12.60 33.27
N PRO A 245 -25.23 11.53 33.78
CA PRO A 245 -24.56 10.50 34.57
C PRO A 245 -23.64 9.67 33.65
N LEU A 246 -22.35 10.03 33.64
CA LEU A 246 -21.35 9.52 32.72
C LEU A 246 -20.07 9.07 33.41
N ALA A 247 -19.28 8.29 32.69
CA ALA A 247 -17.91 7.97 33.03
C ALA A 247 -17.04 8.06 31.77
N ILE A 248 -15.78 8.46 31.97
CA ILE A 248 -14.74 8.42 30.95
C ILE A 248 -13.94 7.14 31.20
N ARG A 249 -13.82 6.29 30.18
CA ARG A 249 -12.92 5.14 30.17
C ARG A 249 -11.70 5.46 29.32
N ALA A 250 -10.52 5.31 29.91
CA ALA A 250 -9.25 5.25 29.19
C ALA A 250 -8.67 3.83 29.35
N LEU A 251 -8.69 3.06 28.26
CA LEU A 251 -8.18 1.69 28.20
C LEU A 251 -7.03 1.63 27.20
N LEU A 252 -5.82 1.35 27.68
CA LEU A 252 -4.65 1.10 26.84
C LEU A 252 -4.42 -0.40 26.75
N VAL A 253 -4.62 -1.00 25.57
CA VAL A 253 -4.26 -2.40 25.32
C VAL A 253 -2.89 -2.47 24.67
N ARG A 254 -2.08 -3.48 25.02
CA ARG A 254 -0.71 -3.68 24.51
C ARG A 254 -0.64 -4.66 23.34
N TYR A 255 -1.79 -5.03 22.81
CA TYR A 255 -1.95 -5.89 21.64
C TYR A 255 -2.74 -5.15 20.57
N ASP A 256 -2.62 -5.60 19.33
CA ASP A 256 -3.28 -5.01 18.18
C ASP A 256 -4.29 -5.98 17.55
N HIS A 257 -5.55 -5.59 17.56
CA HIS A 257 -6.64 -6.33 16.92
C HIS A 257 -7.35 -5.53 15.82
N LEU A 258 -6.81 -4.36 15.46
CA LEU A 258 -7.41 -3.44 14.51
C LEU A 258 -6.60 -3.30 13.21
N SER A 259 -5.28 -3.41 13.27
CA SER A 259 -4.43 -3.19 12.08
C SER A 259 -4.78 -4.11 10.93
N ASP A 260 -5.00 -5.40 11.18
CA ASP A 260 -5.31 -6.38 10.14
C ASP A 260 -6.73 -6.28 9.57
N LEU A 261 -7.60 -5.46 10.18
CA LEU A 261 -8.90 -5.07 9.64
C LEU A 261 -8.79 -3.94 8.61
N CYS A 262 -7.67 -3.21 8.62
CA CYS A 262 -7.42 -2.19 7.63
C CYS A 262 -7.18 -2.83 6.25
N PRO A 263 -7.89 -2.40 5.18
CA PRO A 263 -7.66 -2.92 3.83
C PRO A 263 -6.21 -2.77 3.33
N LEU A 264 -5.44 -1.88 3.94
CA LEU A 264 -4.09 -1.54 3.53
C LEU A 264 -3.01 -2.35 4.25
N TYR A 265 -3.38 -3.11 5.29
CA TYR A 265 -2.45 -3.88 6.10
C TYR A 265 -1.76 -4.97 5.28
N TYR A 266 -2.55 -5.75 4.53
CA TYR A 266 -1.99 -6.74 3.61
C TYR A 266 -1.60 -6.08 2.28
N PRO A 267 -0.44 -6.42 1.69
CA PRO A 267 -0.06 -6.00 0.35
C PRO A 267 -1.10 -6.45 -0.69
N ASN A 268 -1.28 -5.64 -1.74
CA ASN A 268 -2.08 -6.07 -2.89
C ASN A 268 -1.34 -7.21 -3.58
N GLU A 269 -2.10 -8.13 -4.20
CA GLU A 269 -1.51 -9.17 -5.03
C GLU A 269 -0.68 -8.54 -6.15
N LEU A 270 0.52 -9.09 -6.37
CA LEU A 270 1.39 -8.64 -7.45
C LEU A 270 0.78 -9.03 -8.80
N PRO A 271 0.88 -8.17 -9.84
CA PRO A 271 0.49 -8.52 -11.20
C PRO A 271 1.22 -9.78 -11.68
N GLU A 272 0.59 -10.57 -12.55
CA GLU A 272 1.13 -11.85 -13.03
C GLU A 272 2.55 -11.72 -13.60
N GLN A 273 2.84 -10.61 -14.27
CA GLN A 273 4.15 -10.32 -14.85
C GLN A 273 5.26 -10.25 -13.79
N GLU A 274 4.95 -9.75 -12.59
CA GLU A 274 5.87 -9.61 -11.46
C GLU A 274 5.99 -10.90 -10.63
N THR A 275 5.16 -11.91 -10.90
CA THR A 275 5.23 -13.21 -10.21
C THR A 275 6.21 -14.21 -10.83
N LYS A 276 6.73 -13.89 -12.02
CA LYS A 276 7.63 -14.75 -12.81
C LYS A 276 9.00 -14.87 -12.18
N ASP A 277 9.61 -16.05 -12.29
CA ASP A 277 10.98 -16.23 -11.83
C ASP A 277 12.01 -15.64 -12.82
N MET A 278 13.28 -15.55 -12.40
CA MET A 278 14.33 -14.97 -13.24
C MET A 278 14.56 -15.74 -14.55
N TYR A 279 14.29 -17.06 -14.58
CA TYR A 279 14.42 -17.87 -15.78
C TYR A 279 13.31 -17.54 -16.79
N GLU A 280 12.06 -17.48 -16.33
CA GLU A 280 10.91 -17.09 -17.14
C GLU A 280 11.05 -15.65 -17.66
N THR A 281 11.46 -14.72 -16.79
CA THR A 281 11.71 -13.33 -17.16
C THR A 281 12.79 -13.22 -18.22
N CYS A 282 13.88 -13.99 -18.11
CA CYS A 282 14.95 -14.01 -19.11
C CYS A 282 14.46 -14.49 -20.49
N LEU A 283 13.57 -15.48 -20.55
CA LEU A 283 13.00 -15.95 -21.81
C LEU A 283 12.09 -14.88 -22.45
N VAL A 284 11.20 -14.29 -21.66
CA VAL A 284 10.29 -13.23 -22.13
C VAL A 284 11.07 -12.00 -22.59
N GLU A 285 12.09 -11.59 -21.83
CA GLU A 285 12.99 -10.48 -22.17
C GLU A 285 13.67 -10.73 -23.52
N TRP A 286 14.20 -11.93 -23.74
CA TRP A 286 14.86 -12.31 -24.98
C TRP A 286 13.92 -12.27 -26.18
N ASP A 287 12.73 -12.87 -26.06
CA ASP A 287 11.73 -12.87 -27.13
C ASP A 287 11.33 -11.44 -27.53
N VAL A 288 11.10 -10.57 -26.55
CA VAL A 288 10.74 -9.17 -26.80
C VAL A 288 11.91 -8.40 -27.44
N LYS A 289 13.14 -8.59 -26.97
CA LYS A 289 14.33 -7.96 -27.57
C LYS A 289 14.55 -8.44 -29.00
N TYR A 290 14.32 -9.72 -29.27
CA TYR A 290 14.42 -10.29 -30.61
C TYR A 290 13.39 -9.71 -31.57
N GLU A 291 12.13 -9.52 -31.14
CA GLU A 291 11.11 -8.84 -31.94
C GLU A 291 11.46 -7.37 -32.22
N PHE A 292 12.00 -6.64 -31.24
CA PHE A 292 12.50 -5.28 -31.49
C PHE A 292 13.70 -5.26 -32.43
N GLN A 293 14.60 -6.24 -32.35
CA GLN A 293 15.73 -6.36 -33.26
C GLN A 293 15.25 -6.57 -34.70
N LYS A 294 14.23 -7.41 -34.94
CA LYS A 294 13.62 -7.58 -36.28
C LYS A 294 13.07 -6.27 -36.84
N ILE A 295 12.45 -5.44 -36.01
CA ILE A 295 11.91 -4.14 -36.42
C ILE A 295 13.06 -3.22 -36.85
N VAL A 296 14.12 -3.16 -36.05
CA VAL A 296 15.32 -2.37 -36.35
C VAL A 296 16.01 -2.85 -37.62
N ASP A 297 16.16 -4.16 -37.79
CA ASP A 297 16.78 -4.78 -38.97
C ASP A 297 15.97 -4.51 -40.24
N ALA A 298 14.63 -4.63 -40.18
CA ALA A 298 13.75 -4.34 -41.32
C ALA A 298 13.81 -2.87 -41.74
N GLU A 299 13.89 -1.94 -40.78
CA GLU A 299 14.03 -0.50 -41.05
C GLU A 299 15.41 -0.16 -41.62
N ASN A 300 16.48 -0.78 -41.09
CA ASN A 300 17.83 -0.68 -41.63
C ASN A 300 17.91 -1.22 -43.07
N GLU A 301 17.28 -2.37 -43.33
CA GLU A 301 17.23 -2.96 -44.66
C GLU A 301 16.46 -2.06 -45.64
N ARG A 302 15.33 -1.49 -45.22
CA ARG A 302 14.58 -0.52 -46.03
C ARG A 302 15.44 0.68 -46.42
N ARG A 303 16.19 1.26 -45.48
CA ARG A 303 17.11 2.39 -45.75
C ARG A 303 18.23 1.98 -46.70
N ALA A 304 18.83 0.80 -46.51
CA ALA A 304 19.86 0.27 -47.39
C ALA A 304 19.35 0.01 -48.83
N GLN A 305 18.12 -0.50 -48.98
CA GLN A 305 17.51 -0.75 -50.28
C GLN A 305 17.25 0.55 -51.06
N ILE A 306 16.75 1.59 -50.39
CA ILE A 306 16.51 2.89 -51.06
C ILE A 306 17.87 3.56 -51.39
N ALA A 307 18.86 3.48 -50.49
CA ALA A 307 20.21 3.98 -50.76
C ALA A 307 20.87 3.28 -51.96
N ALA A 308 20.68 1.96 -52.07
CA ALA A 308 21.15 1.18 -53.22
C ALA A 308 20.42 1.54 -54.52
N ARG A 309 19.11 1.83 -54.50
CA ARG A 309 18.37 2.31 -55.68
C ARG A 309 18.86 3.67 -56.15
N VAL A 310 19.03 4.62 -55.23
CA VAL A 310 19.59 5.95 -55.53
C VAL A 310 21.02 5.86 -56.06
N ALA A 311 21.84 4.96 -55.53
CA ALA A 311 23.19 4.71 -56.03
C ALA A 311 23.21 4.04 -57.41
N ALA A 312 22.27 3.13 -57.68
CA ALA A 312 22.14 2.42 -58.96
C ALA A 312 21.53 3.29 -60.08
N MET A 313 20.79 4.34 -59.73
CA MET A 313 20.30 5.30 -60.71
C MET A 313 21.47 6.10 -61.32
N ARG A 314 21.53 6.05 -62.66
CA ARG A 314 22.56 6.75 -63.45
C ARG A 314 22.19 8.23 -63.52
N PRO A 315 23.09 9.17 -63.20
CA PRO A 315 22.80 10.59 -63.33
C PRO A 315 22.57 10.91 -64.82
N VAL A 316 21.56 11.75 -65.07
CA VAL A 316 21.22 12.24 -66.41
C VAL A 316 22.41 13.02 -66.97
N SER A 317 23.14 12.41 -67.90
CA SER A 317 24.30 13.01 -68.56
C SER A 317 23.84 14.00 -69.64
N SER A 318 24.02 15.30 -69.39
CA SER A 318 23.55 16.38 -70.27
C SER A 318 24.16 16.39 -71.69
N GLN A 319 25.19 15.59 -71.98
CA GLN A 319 25.94 15.66 -73.24
C GLN A 319 25.55 14.61 -74.30
N GLU A 320 24.85 13.52 -73.96
CA GLU A 320 24.30 12.61 -74.99
C GLU A 320 22.92 13.03 -75.51
N ASP A 321 22.26 13.97 -74.82
CA ASP A 321 20.85 14.27 -75.01
C ASP A 321 20.57 15.50 -75.90
N ALA A 322 21.62 16.17 -76.37
CA ALA A 322 21.48 17.24 -77.36
C ALA A 322 21.13 16.72 -78.77
N ARG A 323 21.17 15.40 -79.01
CA ARG A 323 20.87 14.77 -80.31
C ARG A 323 19.69 13.78 -80.30
N ARG A 324 18.94 13.67 -79.20
CA ARG A 324 17.82 12.71 -79.07
C ARG A 324 16.45 13.38 -79.25
N GLY A 325 15.45 12.62 -79.69
CA GLY A 325 14.11 13.14 -80.02
C GLY A 325 13.32 13.63 -78.80
N LYS A 326 12.25 14.40 -79.02
CA LYS A 326 11.40 15.00 -77.96
C LYS A 326 10.93 13.96 -76.90
N LYS A 327 10.67 12.72 -77.33
CA LYS A 327 10.28 11.57 -76.49
C LYS A 327 11.38 11.08 -75.53
N ASP A 328 12.65 11.29 -75.86
CA ASP A 328 13.77 10.87 -75.01
C ASP A 328 14.08 11.92 -73.94
N ARG A 329 13.94 13.22 -74.26
CA ARG A 329 14.07 14.31 -73.27
C ARG A 329 13.03 14.22 -72.15
N ASP A 330 11.79 13.86 -72.47
CA ASP A 330 10.74 13.64 -71.48
C ASP A 330 11.06 12.44 -70.56
N LYS A 331 11.69 11.38 -71.10
CA LYS A 331 12.15 10.23 -70.30
C LYS A 331 13.30 10.58 -69.35
N LEU A 332 14.24 11.41 -69.79
CA LEU A 332 15.36 11.87 -68.97
C LEU A 332 14.92 12.83 -67.86
N ALA A 333 13.95 13.72 -68.15
CA ALA A 333 13.34 14.58 -67.14
C ALA A 333 12.55 13.76 -66.11
N ALA A 334 11.79 12.74 -66.55
CA ALA A 334 11.12 11.82 -65.65
C ALA A 334 12.10 11.01 -64.79
N GLN A 335 13.25 10.63 -65.34
CA GLN A 335 14.31 9.92 -64.61
C GLN A 335 14.99 10.81 -63.57
N ALA A 336 15.25 12.09 -63.88
CA ALA A 336 15.78 13.05 -62.91
C ALA A 336 14.79 13.33 -61.77
N ALA A 337 13.50 13.50 -62.09
CA ALA A 337 12.45 13.70 -61.08
C ALA A 337 12.26 12.47 -60.17
N ALA A 338 12.43 11.26 -60.71
CA ALA A 338 12.39 10.02 -59.92
C ALA A 338 13.59 9.90 -58.95
N ILE A 339 14.79 10.27 -59.41
CA ILE A 339 16.00 10.33 -58.57
C ILE A 339 15.81 11.35 -57.43
N GLU A 340 15.31 12.54 -57.75
CA GLU A 340 15.08 13.60 -56.77
C GLU A 340 14.02 13.21 -55.74
N ALA A 341 12.96 12.51 -56.17
CA ALA A 341 11.93 11.98 -55.27
C ALA A 341 12.46 10.89 -54.31
N GLU A 342 13.24 9.92 -54.81
CA GLU A 342 13.84 8.87 -53.97
C GLU A 342 14.93 9.42 -53.03
N MET A 343 15.72 10.42 -53.48
CA MET A 343 16.67 11.12 -52.62
C MET A 343 15.97 11.90 -51.51
N LEU A 344 14.86 12.57 -51.81
CA LEU A 344 14.05 13.27 -50.81
C LEU A 344 13.41 12.28 -49.81
N GLU A 345 13.02 11.09 -50.25
CA GLU A 345 12.52 10.02 -49.38
C GLU A 345 13.63 9.48 -48.46
N LEU A 346 14.84 9.24 -48.97
CA LEU A 346 16.00 8.88 -48.16
C LEU A 346 16.35 9.93 -47.12
N GLN A 347 16.38 11.20 -47.53
CA GLN A 347 16.72 12.30 -46.64
C GLN A 347 15.70 12.39 -45.49
N LYS A 348 14.40 12.27 -45.80
CA LYS A 348 13.33 12.20 -44.79
C LYS A 348 13.47 11.02 -43.84
N LEU A 349 13.93 9.86 -44.32
CA LEU A 349 14.15 8.68 -43.47
C LEU A 349 15.44 8.79 -42.64
N GLN A 350 16.51 9.38 -43.18
CA GLN A 350 17.77 9.62 -42.46
C GLN A 350 17.60 10.63 -41.33
N ASP A 351 16.76 11.65 -41.52
CA ASP A 351 16.44 12.65 -40.49
C ASP A 351 15.68 12.04 -39.29
N ILE A 352 15.08 10.85 -39.44
CA ILE A 352 14.43 10.13 -38.35
C ILE A 352 15.44 9.16 -37.73
N PRO A 353 15.92 9.40 -36.49
CA PRO A 353 16.83 8.47 -35.82
C PRO A 353 16.12 7.14 -35.56
N ILE A 354 16.78 6.03 -35.91
CA ILE A 354 16.30 4.69 -35.54
C ILE A 354 16.64 4.49 -34.07
N LYS A 355 15.61 4.22 -33.26
CA LYS A 355 15.83 3.81 -31.88
C LYS A 355 16.44 2.41 -31.86
N PRO A 356 17.56 2.17 -31.17
CA PRO A 356 18.10 0.84 -31.02
C PRO A 356 17.11 -0.06 -30.25
N ALA A 357 17.15 -1.37 -30.51
CA ALA A 357 16.25 -2.33 -29.87
C ALA A 357 16.31 -2.27 -28.33
N SER A 358 17.48 -1.93 -27.77
CA SER A 358 17.66 -1.72 -26.33
C SER A 358 16.89 -0.52 -25.77
N GLU A 359 16.79 0.58 -26.52
CA GLU A 359 16.04 1.76 -26.11
C GLU A 359 14.53 1.50 -26.20
N MET A 360 14.09 0.84 -27.28
CA MET A 360 12.68 0.41 -27.41
C MET A 360 12.25 -0.53 -26.29
N PHE A 361 13.14 -1.44 -25.88
CA PHE A 361 12.92 -2.32 -24.75
C PHE A 361 12.82 -1.54 -23.42
N ALA A 362 13.76 -0.62 -23.16
CA ALA A 362 13.74 0.21 -21.96
C ALA A 362 12.46 1.05 -21.85
N GLU A 363 12.00 1.67 -22.96
CA GLU A 363 10.74 2.42 -22.98
C GLU A 363 9.52 1.55 -22.67
N LYS A 364 9.54 0.27 -23.09
CA LYS A 364 8.47 -0.68 -22.77
C LYS A 364 8.52 -1.09 -21.31
N GLU A 365 9.71 -1.34 -20.78
CA GLU A 365 9.92 -1.66 -19.37
C GLU A 365 9.47 -0.52 -18.45
N ASP A 366 9.84 0.73 -18.76
CA ASP A 366 9.41 1.93 -18.03
C ASP A 366 7.88 2.07 -18.00
N LYS A 367 7.20 1.76 -19.11
CA LYS A 367 5.74 1.76 -19.19
C LYS A 367 5.14 0.68 -18.27
N ILE A 368 5.63 -0.55 -18.35
CA ILE A 368 5.19 -1.65 -17.50
C ILE A 368 5.39 -1.29 -16.02
N GLN A 369 6.58 -0.80 -15.64
CA GLN A 369 6.85 -0.37 -14.27
C GLN A 369 5.93 0.75 -13.80
N SER A 370 5.62 1.71 -14.68
CA SER A 370 4.69 2.80 -14.36
C SER A 370 3.25 2.29 -14.15
N GLU A 371 2.80 1.34 -14.96
CA GLU A 371 1.50 0.68 -14.83
C GLU A 371 1.42 -0.13 -13.53
N VAL A 372 2.45 -0.93 -13.21
CA VAL A 372 2.54 -1.70 -11.96
C VAL A 372 2.52 -0.76 -10.76
N LYS A 373 3.31 0.32 -10.77
CA LYS A 373 3.31 1.32 -9.69
C LYS A 373 1.94 1.97 -9.49
N ALA A 374 1.23 2.29 -10.57
CA ALA A 374 -0.11 2.85 -10.49
C ALA A 374 -1.13 1.84 -9.88
N GLN A 375 -1.02 0.56 -10.20
CA GLN A 375 -1.87 -0.50 -9.62
C GLN A 375 -1.60 -0.76 -8.14
N LEU A 376 -0.36 -0.55 -7.68
CA LEU A 376 0.04 -0.72 -6.28
C LEU A 376 -0.17 0.54 -5.43
N GLN A 377 -0.57 1.66 -6.06
CA GLN A 377 -0.83 2.90 -5.36
C GLN A 377 -2.04 2.76 -4.43
N VAL A 378 -1.89 3.31 -3.22
CA VAL A 378 -2.93 3.29 -2.20
C VAL A 378 -3.62 4.65 -2.13
N ASN A 379 -4.95 4.64 -2.25
CA ASN A 379 -5.78 5.84 -2.10
C ASN A 379 -6.26 5.95 -0.64
N LEU A 380 -5.80 6.99 0.06
CA LEU A 380 -6.14 7.28 1.45
C LEU A 380 -6.99 8.53 1.53
N ARG A 381 -7.91 8.56 2.49
CA ARG A 381 -8.57 9.80 2.91
C ARG A 381 -7.59 10.68 3.71
N PRO A 382 -7.83 12.01 3.82
CA PRO A 382 -6.91 12.94 4.49
C PRO A 382 -6.53 12.57 5.94
N HIS A 383 -7.36 11.77 6.63
CA HIS A 383 -7.16 11.37 8.02
C HIS A 383 -6.95 9.87 8.20
N GLU A 384 -6.74 9.12 7.12
CA GLU A 384 -6.42 7.69 7.19
C GLU A 384 -4.92 7.45 7.29
N LEU A 385 -4.52 6.53 8.16
CA LEU A 385 -3.12 6.15 8.33
C LEU A 385 -2.71 5.12 7.27
N ASN A 386 -1.58 5.38 6.59
CA ASN A 386 -0.99 4.40 5.69
C ASN A 386 -0.25 3.31 6.48
N LEU A 387 -0.90 2.17 6.76
CA LEU A 387 -0.28 1.05 7.45
C LEU A 387 0.79 0.30 6.64
N ARG A 388 1.00 0.64 5.36
CA ARG A 388 2.17 0.16 4.58
C ARG A 388 3.42 1.00 4.81
N LYS A 389 3.25 2.24 5.28
CA LYS A 389 4.36 3.16 5.58
C LYS A 389 4.65 3.23 7.07
N TYR A 390 3.62 3.11 7.89
CA TYR A 390 3.70 3.23 9.34
C TYR A 390 3.23 1.93 9.99
N MET A 391 3.77 1.63 11.16
CA MET A 391 3.38 0.50 11.98
C MET A 391 2.96 1.02 13.35
N ILE A 392 1.92 0.41 13.93
CA ILE A 392 1.45 0.76 15.26
C ILE A 392 2.48 0.30 16.30
N LEU A 393 2.86 1.18 17.21
CA LEU A 393 3.78 0.91 18.31
C LEU A 393 3.10 1.25 19.63
N GLY A 394 3.37 0.47 20.68
CA GLY A 394 2.89 0.79 22.04
C GLY A 394 1.44 0.44 22.32
N GLY A 395 0.72 -0.16 21.36
CA GLY A 395 -0.64 -0.65 21.54
C GLY A 395 -1.73 0.32 21.07
N ILE A 396 -2.95 0.15 21.57
CA ILE A 396 -4.15 0.88 21.14
C ILE A 396 -4.81 1.54 22.34
N TYR A 397 -5.12 2.83 22.20
CA TYR A 397 -5.93 3.58 23.15
C TYR A 397 -7.41 3.49 22.78
N TYR A 398 -8.23 3.12 23.75
CA TYR A 398 -9.68 3.30 23.74
C TYR A 398 -10.03 4.40 24.73
N ILE A 399 -10.53 5.53 24.22
CA ILE A 399 -11.04 6.63 25.02
C ILE A 399 -12.53 6.69 24.75
N ASP A 400 -13.32 6.24 25.72
CA ASP A 400 -14.76 6.08 25.57
C ASP A 400 -15.51 6.95 26.58
N LEU A 401 -16.59 7.57 26.12
CA LEU A 401 -17.58 8.17 26.98
C LEU A 401 -18.72 7.17 27.17
N VAL A 402 -18.99 6.77 28.41
CA VAL A 402 -19.95 5.71 28.72
C VAL A 402 -20.95 6.17 29.78
N GLN A 403 -22.17 5.65 29.72
CA GLN A 403 -23.20 5.96 30.70
C GLN A 403 -22.88 5.29 32.03
N GLN A 404 -23.05 6.04 33.12
CA GLN A 404 -22.94 5.50 34.46
C GLN A 404 -24.10 4.52 34.70
N PRO A 405 -23.81 3.25 35.06
CA PRO A 405 -24.85 2.31 35.43
C PRO A 405 -25.56 2.77 36.71
N PRO A 406 -26.87 2.51 36.82
CA PRO A 406 -27.58 2.73 38.06
C PRO A 406 -26.96 1.91 39.20
N GLN A 407 -26.70 2.57 40.33
CA GLN A 407 -26.12 1.95 41.51
C GLN A 407 -27.14 1.00 42.17
N PRO A 408 -26.71 -0.09 42.81
CA PRO A 408 -27.62 -1.04 43.44
C PRO A 408 -28.33 -0.41 44.64
N LEU A 409 -29.66 -0.30 44.56
CA LEU A 409 -30.52 -0.04 45.72
C LEU A 409 -31.20 -1.34 46.16
N ILE A 410 -31.35 -1.54 47.47
CA ILE A 410 -32.17 -2.64 48.00
C ILE A 410 -33.63 -2.26 47.79
N LEU A 411 -34.26 -2.86 46.77
CA LEU A 411 -35.66 -2.67 46.43
C LEU A 411 -36.43 -3.98 46.61
N HIS A 412 -37.72 -3.88 46.92
CA HIS A 412 -38.59 -5.05 47.12
C HIS A 412 -39.05 -5.70 45.80
N ASP A 413 -39.01 -4.96 44.69
CA ASP A 413 -39.47 -5.43 43.37
C ASP A 413 -38.31 -5.60 42.37
N LEU A 414 -38.46 -6.53 41.43
CA LEU A 414 -37.51 -6.73 40.33
C LEU A 414 -37.65 -5.63 39.28
N ILE A 415 -36.66 -4.75 39.20
CA ILE A 415 -36.51 -3.78 38.09
C ILE A 415 -35.53 -4.34 37.06
N HIS A 416 -35.94 -4.36 35.78
CA HIS A 416 -35.06 -4.73 34.68
C HIS A 416 -34.14 -3.55 34.33
N MET A 417 -32.85 -3.67 34.67
CA MET A 417 -31.85 -2.63 34.41
C MET A 417 -30.88 -3.06 33.30
N PRO A 418 -30.26 -2.10 32.58
CA PRO A 418 -29.23 -2.41 31.60
C PRO A 418 -28.12 -3.24 32.22
N THR A 419 -27.73 -4.32 31.55
CA THR A 419 -26.68 -5.25 32.00
C THR A 419 -25.37 -5.09 31.21
N GLU A 420 -25.30 -4.12 30.31
CA GLU A 420 -24.15 -3.89 29.46
C GLU A 420 -23.70 -2.44 29.52
N LEU A 421 -22.42 -2.20 29.28
CA LEU A 421 -21.85 -0.87 29.19
C LEU A 421 -22.45 -0.14 27.98
N GLN A 422 -23.10 0.99 28.22
CA GLN A 422 -23.71 1.80 27.16
C GLN A 422 -22.79 2.96 26.80
N PRO A 423 -22.39 3.13 25.53
CA PRO A 423 -21.67 4.33 25.09
C PRO A 423 -22.61 5.54 25.10
N ILE A 424 -22.06 6.73 25.34
CA ILE A 424 -22.76 8.00 25.15
C ILE A 424 -22.48 8.48 23.74
N ASP A 425 -23.54 8.64 22.94
CA ASP A 425 -23.45 9.20 21.60
C ASP A 425 -23.32 10.73 21.68
N PHE A 426 -22.08 11.18 21.91
CA PHE A 426 -21.73 12.59 21.94
C PHE A 426 -20.99 12.97 20.66
N HIS A 427 -21.54 13.94 19.92
CA HIS A 427 -20.94 14.47 18.71
C HIS A 427 -21.16 15.97 18.63
N GLU A 428 -20.07 16.72 18.52
CA GLU A 428 -20.10 18.15 18.24
C GLU A 428 -19.25 18.48 17.02
N LYS A 429 -19.81 19.32 16.14
CA LYS A 429 -19.14 19.70 14.90
C LYS A 429 -18.39 21.01 15.12
N TYR A 430 -17.07 20.93 15.11
CA TYR A 430 -16.24 22.14 15.11
C TYR A 430 -16.40 22.89 13.78
N VAL A 431 -16.89 24.13 13.85
CA VAL A 431 -16.96 25.05 12.71
C VAL A 431 -16.01 26.22 13.00
N PRO A 432 -14.77 26.21 12.46
CA PRO A 432 -13.84 27.30 12.69
C PRO A 432 -14.39 28.60 12.08
N PRO A 433 -14.06 29.76 12.67
CA PRO A 433 -14.35 31.04 12.02
C PRO A 433 -13.68 31.08 10.63
N PRO A 434 -14.32 31.75 9.64
CA PRO A 434 -13.78 31.83 8.29
C PRO A 434 -12.40 32.51 8.30
N PRO A 435 -11.42 32.01 7.52
CA PRO A 435 -10.11 32.63 7.46
C PRO A 435 -10.22 34.05 6.89
N PRO A 436 -9.37 34.99 7.36
CA PRO A 436 -9.38 36.37 6.88
C PRO A 436 -9.06 36.45 5.39
N GLU A 437 -9.66 37.43 4.71
CA GLU A 437 -9.32 37.73 3.32
C GLU A 437 -7.87 38.25 3.21
N PRO A 438 -7.08 37.76 2.22
CA PRO A 438 -5.69 38.13 2.08
C PRO A 438 -5.53 39.63 1.80
N GLY A 439 -4.82 40.34 2.68
CA GLY A 439 -4.46 41.76 2.52
C GLY A 439 -5.28 42.75 3.35
N GLN A 440 -6.27 42.28 4.12
CA GLN A 440 -7.09 43.14 4.97
C GLN A 440 -6.43 43.33 6.35
N ARG A 441 -6.22 44.59 6.77
CA ARG A 441 -5.83 44.92 8.15
C ARG A 441 -7.09 44.85 9.02
N ARG A 442 -7.18 43.84 9.88
CA ARG A 442 -8.25 43.67 10.86
C ARG A 442 -8.04 44.56 12.07
N LEU A 443 -9.12 45.04 12.67
CA LEU A 443 -9.06 45.78 13.93
C LEU A 443 -8.77 44.81 15.09
N PRO A 444 -8.08 45.24 16.16
CA PRO A 444 -7.86 44.38 17.34
C PRO A 444 -9.15 43.78 17.91
N GLU A 445 -10.24 44.55 17.95
CA GLU A 445 -11.55 44.10 18.44
C GLU A 445 -12.15 42.97 17.59
N GLU A 446 -11.93 42.98 16.27
CA GLU A 446 -12.42 41.91 15.37
C GLU A 446 -11.65 40.61 15.61
N ILE A 447 -10.33 40.71 15.87
CA ILE A 447 -9.48 39.57 16.19
C ILE A 447 -9.88 38.99 17.56
N GLU A 448 -10.15 39.83 18.55
CA GLU A 448 -10.63 39.39 19.87
C GLU A 448 -11.99 38.70 19.78
N ALA A 449 -12.93 39.23 18.98
CA ALA A 449 -14.23 38.61 18.78
C ALA A 449 -14.14 37.25 18.05
N GLU A 450 -13.22 37.13 17.07
CA GLU A 450 -12.97 35.88 16.35
C GLU A 450 -12.33 34.82 17.25
N LEU A 451 -11.34 35.21 18.06
CA LEU A 451 -10.71 34.33 19.05
C LEU A 451 -11.73 33.87 20.09
N LYS A 452 -12.55 34.78 20.63
CA LYS A 452 -13.61 34.43 21.58
C LYS A 452 -14.60 33.44 20.98
N LYS A 453 -15.02 33.66 19.73
CA LYS A 453 -15.91 32.71 19.04
C LYS A 453 -15.23 31.36 18.80
N GLN A 454 -13.94 31.36 18.52
CA GLN A 454 -13.16 30.12 18.39
C GLN A 454 -13.08 29.37 19.72
N GLU A 455 -12.83 30.08 20.83
CA GLU A 455 -12.83 29.52 22.19
C GLU A 455 -14.21 28.93 22.53
N GLU A 456 -15.30 29.67 22.29
CA GLU A 456 -16.68 29.19 22.52
C GLU A 456 -17.01 27.91 21.70
N GLU A 457 -16.48 27.78 20.48
CA GLU A 457 -16.64 26.56 19.67
C GLU A 457 -15.75 25.41 20.15
N LEU A 458 -14.57 25.71 20.71
CA LEU A 458 -13.68 24.69 21.30
C LEU A 458 -14.22 24.18 22.65
N GLU A 459 -14.84 25.04 23.45
CA GLU A 459 -15.46 24.68 24.74
C GLU A 459 -16.61 23.69 24.59
N LYS A 460 -17.23 23.60 23.39
CA LYS A 460 -18.25 22.60 23.08
C LYS A 460 -17.65 21.22 22.82
N LEU A 461 -16.35 21.13 22.54
CA LEU A 461 -15.70 19.87 22.16
C LEU A 461 -15.14 19.14 23.38
N ALA A 462 -15.08 17.81 23.28
CA ALA A 462 -14.24 17.03 24.17
C ALA A 462 -12.78 17.11 23.69
N LEU A 463 -11.88 17.52 24.57
CA LEU A 463 -10.45 17.67 24.28
C LEU A 463 -9.66 16.56 24.96
N ALA A 464 -8.99 15.72 24.18
CA ALA A 464 -8.03 14.72 24.66
C ALA A 464 -6.60 15.21 24.41
N SER A 465 -5.81 15.31 25.47
CA SER A 465 -4.39 15.66 25.43
C SER A 465 -3.56 14.42 25.75
N ILE A 466 -2.51 14.17 24.97
CA ILE A 466 -1.56 13.04 25.10
C ILE A 466 -0.17 13.60 25.40
#